data_AF-A0AAW1RMA2-F1
#
_entry.id   AF-A0AAW1RMA2-F1
#
_cell.length_a   1.000
_cell.length_b   1.000
_cell.length_c   1.000
_cell.angle_alpha   90.00
_cell.angle_beta   90.00
_cell.angle_gamma   90.00
#
_symmetry.space_group_name_H-M   'P 1'
#
loop_
_entity.id
_entity.type
_entity.pdbx_description
1 polymer ?
#
loop_
_entity_poly.entity_id
_entity_poly.type
_entity_poly.pdbx_seq_one_letter_code
_entity_poly.pdbx_strand_id
1 'polypeptide(L)'
;MASPGSQRKAFSVAIFARHQARVLLIHHHRLKTWLPVGGELEEGETPLQAAHRELREETGLSGKFVESQSSVHGTPNGFIGYEEHAAGSKGLHMNFCFLADVDTDVIKPNEEFSNIRWVSSSTEIEDAPLNVKQILSKIL
;
A
#
# COMPACT_ATOMS: atom_id res chain seq x y z
N MET A 1 -17.80 -24.16 -25.71
CA MET A 1 -17.88 -24.14 -24.24
C MET A 1 -16.73 -23.29 -23.74
N ALA A 2 -17.01 -22.13 -23.13
CA ALA A 2 -15.96 -21.30 -22.54
C ALA A 2 -15.33 -22.07 -21.38
N SER A 3 -14.00 -22.21 -21.37
CA SER A 3 -13.26 -22.69 -20.21
C SER A 3 -13.70 -21.87 -18.98
N PRO A 4 -13.89 -22.47 -17.79
CA PRO A 4 -14.25 -21.70 -16.62
C PRO A 4 -13.20 -20.60 -16.44
N GLY A 5 -13.64 -19.34 -16.63
CA GLY A 5 -12.76 -18.20 -16.78
C GLY A 5 -11.86 -18.08 -15.56
N SER A 6 -10.56 -18.27 -15.75
CA SER A 6 -9.58 -18.03 -14.70
C SER A 6 -9.75 -16.60 -14.20
N GLN A 7 -10.13 -16.44 -12.94
CA GLN A 7 -10.22 -15.13 -12.31
C GLN A 7 -8.85 -14.47 -12.40
N ARG A 8 -8.76 -13.27 -12.99
CA ARG A 8 -7.51 -12.50 -13.09
C ARG A 8 -6.89 -12.38 -11.69
N LYS A 9 -5.59 -12.64 -11.60
CA LYS A 9 -4.80 -12.43 -10.39
C LYS A 9 -3.82 -11.30 -10.67
N ALA A 10 -3.76 -10.32 -9.78
CA ALA A 10 -2.82 -9.22 -9.87
C ALA A 10 -1.96 -9.22 -8.61
N PHE A 11 -0.65 -9.12 -8.79
CA PHE A 11 0.27 -8.83 -7.71
C PHE A 11 0.37 -7.32 -7.56
N SER A 12 0.28 -6.83 -6.33
CA SER A 12 0.36 -5.39 -6.03
C SER A 12 1.14 -5.14 -4.74
N VAL A 13 1.41 -3.87 -4.48
CA VAL A 13 1.99 -3.39 -3.23
C VAL A 13 1.06 -2.44 -2.51
N ALA A 14 1.15 -2.43 -1.18
CA ALA A 14 0.55 -1.42 -0.33
C ALA A 14 1.63 -0.82 0.59
N ILE A 15 1.85 0.49 0.47
CA ILE A 15 2.89 1.21 1.20
C ILE A 15 2.23 2.10 2.25
N PHE A 16 2.47 1.77 3.51
CA PHE A 16 2.13 2.60 4.65
C PHE A 16 3.31 3.57 4.88
N ALA A 17 3.23 4.76 4.28
CA ALA A 17 4.25 5.79 4.44
C ALA A 17 4.06 6.50 5.80
N ARG A 18 5.07 6.45 6.66
CA ARG A 18 5.04 7.00 8.02
C ARG A 18 5.95 8.21 8.15
N HIS A 19 5.41 9.28 8.72
CA HIS A 19 6.14 10.50 9.07
C HIS A 19 5.73 10.96 10.46
N GLN A 20 6.68 11.06 11.39
CA GLN A 20 6.44 11.53 12.77
C GLN A 20 5.24 10.83 13.45
N ALA A 21 5.24 9.50 13.48
CA ALA A 21 4.18 8.67 14.06
C ALA A 21 2.77 8.87 13.44
N ARG A 22 2.71 9.41 12.22
CA ARG A 22 1.49 9.48 11.41
C ARG A 22 1.69 8.69 10.13
N VAL A 23 0.66 8.03 9.64
CA VAL A 23 0.68 7.26 8.38
C VAL A 23 -0.20 7.96 7.34
N LEU A 24 0.30 8.06 6.12
CA LEU A 24 -0.42 8.59 4.98
C LEU A 24 -1.47 7.59 4.48
N LEU A 25 -2.68 8.09 4.25
CA LEU A 25 -3.70 7.46 3.44
C LEU A 25 -4.16 8.41 2.34
N ILE A 26 -4.50 7.84 1.19
CA ILE A 26 -5.03 8.55 0.04
C ILE A 26 -6.48 8.15 -0.21
N HIS A 27 -7.33 9.11 -0.53
CA HIS A 27 -8.71 8.83 -0.92
C HIS A 27 -8.78 8.57 -2.43
N HIS A 28 -8.75 7.29 -2.80
CA HIS A 28 -8.62 6.84 -4.18
C HIS A 28 -9.83 7.28 -5.01
N HIS A 29 -9.59 7.97 -6.12
CA HIS A 29 -10.64 8.59 -6.92
C HIS A 29 -11.66 7.60 -7.47
N ARG A 30 -11.22 6.46 -8.02
CA ARG A 30 -12.08 5.42 -8.60
C ARG A 30 -12.75 4.54 -7.56
N LEU A 31 -12.04 4.15 -6.51
CA LEU A 31 -12.53 3.20 -5.51
C LEU A 31 -13.36 3.86 -4.41
N LYS A 32 -13.30 5.19 -4.27
CA LYS A 32 -14.07 5.98 -3.30
C LYS A 32 -13.88 5.48 -1.85
N THR A 33 -12.64 5.15 -1.51
CA THR A 33 -12.25 4.67 -0.17
C THR A 33 -10.81 5.11 0.14
N TRP A 34 -10.45 5.06 1.43
CA TRP A 34 -9.13 5.40 1.92
C TRP A 34 -8.19 4.19 1.87
N LEU A 35 -7.06 4.35 1.19
CA LEU A 35 -6.09 3.29 0.96
C LEU A 35 -4.67 3.77 1.28
N PRO A 36 -3.75 2.85 1.61
CA PRO A 36 -2.33 3.14 1.49
C PRO A 36 -1.98 3.44 0.02
N VAL A 37 -0.79 4.04 -0.18
CA VAL A 37 -0.19 4.25 -1.51
C VAL A 37 0.12 2.88 -2.13
N GLY A 38 0.05 2.74 -3.45
CA GLY A 38 0.52 1.54 -4.12
C GLY A 38 -0.23 1.15 -5.38
N GLY A 39 0.37 0.23 -6.14
CA GLY A 39 -0.12 -0.20 -7.44
C GLY A 39 0.25 -1.64 -7.77
N GLU A 40 -0.09 -2.04 -9.00
CA GLU A 40 0.22 -3.37 -9.55
C GLU A 40 1.72 -3.47 -9.84
N LEU A 41 2.29 -4.67 -9.71
CA LEU A 41 3.67 -4.92 -10.12
C LEU A 41 3.82 -4.82 -11.65
N GLU A 42 4.90 -4.20 -12.09
CA GLU A 42 5.40 -4.21 -13.46
C GLU A 42 6.25 -5.45 -13.78
N GLU A 43 6.50 -5.69 -15.07
CA GLU A 43 7.29 -6.85 -15.48
C GLU A 43 8.75 -6.73 -15.01
N GLY A 44 9.22 -7.76 -14.30
CA GLY A 44 10.61 -7.87 -13.86
C GLY A 44 10.95 -7.16 -12.55
N GLU A 45 10.01 -6.44 -11.94
CA GLU A 45 10.24 -5.83 -10.62
C GLU A 45 9.94 -6.80 -9.46
N THR A 46 10.71 -6.67 -8.40
CA THR A 46 10.37 -7.25 -7.09
C THR A 46 9.31 -6.39 -6.40
N PRO A 47 8.55 -6.94 -5.43
CA PRO A 47 7.61 -6.15 -4.65
C PRO A 47 8.25 -4.95 -3.95
N LEU A 48 9.50 -5.06 -3.47
CA LEU A 48 10.17 -3.92 -2.85
C LEU A 48 10.51 -2.82 -3.86
N GLN A 49 10.92 -3.19 -5.09
CA GLN A 49 11.15 -2.22 -6.17
C GLN A 49 9.85 -1.51 -6.56
N ALA A 50 8.75 -2.25 -6.71
CA ALA A 50 7.42 -1.70 -6.94
C ALA A 50 7.03 -0.71 -5.85
N ALA A 51 7.25 -1.07 -4.58
CA ALA A 51 6.92 -0.21 -3.45
C ALA A 51 7.70 1.12 -3.48
N HIS A 52 8.98 1.10 -3.85
CA HIS A 52 9.77 2.31 -4.04
C HIS A 52 9.27 3.16 -5.21
N ARG A 53 8.93 2.53 -6.34
CA ARG A 53 8.41 3.20 -7.54
C ARG A 53 7.08 3.90 -7.25
N GLU A 54 6.09 3.15 -6.76
CA GLU A 54 4.74 3.66 -6.46
C GLU A 54 4.76 4.77 -5.41
N LEU A 55 5.55 4.62 -4.33
CA LEU A 55 5.70 5.69 -3.35
C LEU A 55 6.15 6.99 -4.00
N ARG A 56 7.14 6.92 -4.89
CA ARG A 56 7.68 8.09 -5.59
C ARG A 56 6.70 8.65 -6.62
N GLU A 57 6.07 7.80 -7.43
CA GLU A 57 5.19 8.21 -8.52
C GLU A 57 3.90 8.83 -8.01
N GLU A 58 3.25 8.19 -7.05
CA GLU A 58 1.97 8.67 -6.54
C GLU A 58 2.11 9.90 -5.65
N THR A 59 3.17 9.97 -4.84
CA THR A 59 3.25 11.00 -3.78
C THR A 59 4.41 11.96 -3.91
N GLY A 60 5.41 11.64 -4.74
CA GLY A 60 6.68 12.35 -4.77
C GLY A 60 7.57 12.10 -3.54
N LEU A 61 7.14 11.25 -2.60
CA LEU A 61 7.90 10.91 -1.40
C LEU A 61 9.03 9.92 -1.70
N SER A 62 10.06 10.00 -0.88
CA SER A 62 11.10 8.99 -0.74
C SER A 62 11.37 8.76 0.73
N GLY A 63 11.88 7.59 1.06
CA GLY A 63 12.13 7.21 2.44
C GLY A 63 12.85 5.89 2.58
N LYS A 64 13.02 5.46 3.83
CA LYS A 64 13.62 4.18 4.17
C LYS A 64 12.53 3.18 4.48
N PHE A 65 12.53 2.06 3.77
CA PHE A 65 11.76 0.89 4.16
C PHE A 65 12.41 0.32 5.44
N VAL A 66 11.62 0.18 6.50
CA VAL A 66 12.12 -0.10 7.86
C VAL A 66 12.88 -1.43 7.89
N GLU A 67 13.98 -1.52 8.63
CA GLU A 67 14.73 -2.78 8.68
C GLU A 67 13.83 -3.95 9.09
N SER A 68 13.90 -5.05 8.32
CA SER A 68 13.04 -6.20 8.58
C SER A 68 13.38 -6.83 9.93
N GLN A 69 12.37 -7.01 10.78
CA GLN A 69 12.50 -7.77 12.03
C GLN A 69 12.21 -9.27 11.85
N SER A 70 12.07 -9.72 10.60
CA SER A 70 11.82 -11.12 10.27
C SER A 70 13.05 -11.98 10.59
N SER A 71 12.81 -13.15 11.17
CA SER A 71 13.86 -14.17 11.35
C SER A 71 14.22 -14.90 10.05
N VAL A 72 13.49 -14.64 8.97
CA VAL A 72 13.70 -15.29 7.67
C VAL A 72 14.66 -14.47 6.83
N HIS A 73 15.82 -15.04 6.52
CA HIS A 73 16.81 -14.46 5.60
C HIS A 73 16.17 -14.17 4.22
N GLY A 74 16.43 -12.97 3.71
CA GLY A 74 15.90 -12.51 2.41
C GLY A 74 14.54 -11.83 2.50
N THR A 75 13.96 -11.69 3.70
CA THR A 75 12.77 -10.85 3.89
C THR A 75 13.12 -9.40 3.53
N PRO A 76 12.40 -8.75 2.61
CA PRO A 76 12.71 -7.38 2.24
C PRO A 76 12.45 -6.43 3.42
N ASN A 77 13.23 -5.35 3.47
CA ASN A 77 12.97 -4.26 4.40
C ASN A 77 11.58 -3.68 4.18
N GLY A 78 10.95 -3.27 5.27
CA GLY A 78 9.62 -2.69 5.34
C GLY A 78 8.51 -3.73 5.28
N PHE A 79 8.78 -5.00 4.95
CA PHE A 79 7.73 -5.99 4.77
C PHE A 79 6.93 -6.22 6.06
N ILE A 80 5.64 -5.92 6.00
CA ILE A 80 4.68 -6.11 7.09
C ILE A 80 4.04 -7.49 6.97
N GLY A 81 3.68 -7.87 5.74
CA GLY A 81 2.96 -9.10 5.48
C GLY A 81 2.31 -9.11 4.10
N TYR A 82 1.50 -10.14 3.90
CA TYR A 82 0.81 -10.41 2.65
C TYR A 82 -0.69 -10.51 2.92
N GLU A 83 -1.50 -9.91 2.06
CA GLU A 83 -2.96 -9.98 2.14
C GLU A 83 -3.59 -10.19 0.77
N GLU A 84 -4.73 -10.87 0.78
CA GLU A 84 -5.52 -11.15 -0.42
C GLU A 84 -6.92 -10.62 -0.26
N HIS A 85 -7.43 -9.97 -1.30
CA HIS A 85 -8.82 -9.55 -1.34
C HIS A 85 -9.36 -9.52 -2.77
N ALA A 86 -10.67 -9.68 -2.89
CA ALA A 86 -11.35 -9.54 -4.17
C ALA A 86 -11.41 -8.06 -4.58
N ALA A 87 -10.97 -7.74 -5.78
CA ALA A 87 -10.95 -6.40 -6.36
C ALA A 87 -11.99 -6.25 -7.50
N GLY A 88 -13.22 -6.67 -7.23
CA GLY A 88 -14.33 -6.59 -8.19
C GLY A 88 -14.00 -7.32 -9.51
N SER A 89 -14.21 -6.65 -10.64
CA SER A 89 -13.98 -7.21 -11.98
C SER A 89 -12.50 -7.47 -12.31
N LYS A 90 -11.55 -6.93 -11.53
CA LYS A 90 -10.12 -7.21 -11.68
C LYS A 90 -9.70 -8.57 -11.11
N GLY A 91 -10.59 -9.24 -10.36
CA GLY A 91 -10.33 -10.55 -9.79
C GLY A 91 -9.69 -10.51 -8.41
N LEU A 92 -8.68 -11.33 -8.17
CA LEU A 92 -8.00 -11.45 -6.87
C LEU A 92 -6.75 -10.57 -6.84
N HIS A 93 -6.69 -9.64 -5.88
CA HIS A 93 -5.46 -8.89 -5.60
C HIS A 93 -4.64 -9.64 -4.54
N MET A 94 -3.35 -9.76 -4.81
CA MET A 94 -2.34 -10.43 -4.00
C MET A 94 -1.33 -9.37 -3.59
N ASN A 95 -1.47 -8.83 -2.38
CA ASN A 95 -0.86 -7.56 -2.01
C ASN A 95 0.29 -7.76 -1.02
N PHE A 96 1.45 -7.19 -1.35
CA PHE A 96 2.61 -7.16 -0.47
C PHE A 96 2.61 -5.83 0.29
N CYS A 97 2.47 -5.88 1.62
CA CYS A 97 2.35 -4.70 2.46
C CYS A 97 3.71 -4.28 3.02
N PHE A 98 4.04 -3.00 2.90
CA PHE A 98 5.29 -2.40 3.32
C PHE A 98 5.09 -1.18 4.23
N LEU A 99 6.01 -0.99 5.17
CA LEU A 99 6.17 0.22 5.98
C LEU A 99 7.42 0.98 5.52
N ALA A 100 7.24 2.26 5.22
CA ALA A 100 8.33 3.15 4.86
C ALA A 100 8.31 4.40 5.75
N ASP A 101 9.44 4.72 6.38
CA ASP A 101 9.63 6.00 7.06
C ASP A 101 10.07 7.04 6.04
N VAL A 102 9.28 8.10 5.85
CA VAL A 102 9.50 9.14 4.85
C VAL A 102 9.99 10.44 5.47
N ASP A 103 10.81 11.18 4.71
CA ASP A 103 11.53 12.34 5.23
C ASP A 103 10.64 13.59 5.41
N THR A 104 9.47 13.64 4.75
CA THR A 104 8.57 14.79 4.74
C THR A 104 7.10 14.35 4.64
N ASP A 105 6.18 15.21 5.07
CA ASP A 105 4.73 15.05 4.87
C ASP A 105 4.17 15.86 3.67
N VAL A 106 5.05 16.48 2.87
CA VAL A 106 4.69 17.23 1.67
C VAL A 106 4.50 16.29 0.49
N ILE A 107 3.25 16.12 0.08
CA ILE A 107 2.83 15.28 -1.05
C ILE A 107 2.73 16.11 -2.33
N LYS A 108 3.19 15.54 -3.45
CA LYS A 108 2.89 16.08 -4.79
C LYS A 108 1.49 15.63 -5.23
N PRO A 109 0.58 16.56 -5.56
CA PRO A 109 -0.73 16.18 -6.09
C PRO A 109 -0.62 15.40 -7.39
N ASN A 110 -1.55 14.47 -7.60
CA ASN A 110 -1.74 13.76 -8.86
C ASN A 110 -3.24 13.55 -9.15
N GLU A 111 -3.58 12.86 -10.23
CA GLU A 111 -4.98 12.61 -10.64
C GLU A 111 -5.61 11.36 -10.00
N GLU A 112 -4.83 10.54 -9.28
CA GLU A 112 -5.27 9.23 -8.78
C GLU A 112 -6.07 9.29 -7.48
N PHE A 113 -5.77 10.30 -6.66
CA PHE A 113 -6.49 10.55 -5.40
C PHE A 113 -7.07 11.96 -5.34
N SER A 114 -8.16 12.06 -4.58
CA SER A 114 -8.93 13.30 -4.42
C SER A 114 -8.65 14.02 -3.11
N ASN A 115 -8.06 13.32 -2.14
CA ASN A 115 -7.74 13.85 -0.83
C ASN A 115 -6.64 12.99 -0.18
N ILE A 116 -5.97 13.54 0.81
CA ILE A 116 -4.95 12.86 1.59
C ILE A 116 -5.23 13.03 3.09
N ARG A 117 -4.77 12.07 3.89
CA ARG A 117 -4.85 12.17 5.35
C ARG A 117 -3.64 11.52 5.99
N TRP A 118 -3.03 12.24 6.93
CA TRP A 118 -2.04 11.69 7.85
C TRP A 118 -2.77 11.31 9.13
N VAL A 119 -2.81 10.02 9.45
CA VAL A 119 -3.52 9.48 10.64
C VAL A 119 -2.54 9.00 11.69
N SER A 120 -2.83 9.27 12.95
CA SER A 120 -2.06 8.79 14.11
C SER A 120 -2.70 7.58 14.80
N SER A 121 -3.96 7.27 14.46
CA SER A 121 -4.71 6.11 14.93
C SER A 121 -5.55 5.51 13.83
N SER A 122 -5.74 4.18 13.86
CA SER A 122 -6.64 3.47 12.96
C SER A 122 -8.12 3.86 13.11
N THR A 123 -8.47 4.53 14.21
CA THR A 123 -9.84 5.02 14.48
C THR A 123 -10.16 6.34 13.79
N GLU A 124 -9.17 7.05 13.25
CA GLU A 124 -9.39 8.34 12.55
C GLU A 124 -9.97 8.17 11.13
N ILE A 125 -10.08 6.93 10.66
CA ILE A 125 -10.48 6.61 9.29
C ILE A 125 -11.51 5.47 9.28
N GLU A 126 -12.79 5.81 9.39
CA GLU A 126 -13.85 4.79 9.48
C GLU A 126 -14.03 4.04 8.14
N ASP A 127 -13.97 4.80 7.04
CA ASP A 127 -14.25 4.35 5.66
C ASP A 127 -13.08 3.63 4.97
N ALA A 128 -12.03 3.25 5.70
CA ALA A 128 -10.98 2.39 5.16
C ALA A 128 -11.34 0.90 5.28
N PRO A 129 -10.85 0.05 4.36
CA PRO A 129 -10.99 -1.40 4.45
C PRO A 129 -10.46 -1.98 5.78
N LEU A 130 -11.04 -3.09 6.21
CA LEU A 130 -10.71 -3.72 7.50
C LEU A 130 -9.23 -4.10 7.62
N ASN A 131 -8.65 -4.69 6.57
CA ASN A 131 -7.23 -5.04 6.49
C ASN A 131 -6.32 -3.81 6.65
N VAL A 132 -6.67 -2.67 6.02
CA VAL A 132 -5.93 -1.40 6.19
C VAL A 132 -5.96 -0.95 7.65
N LYS A 133 -7.14 -0.95 8.29
CA LYS A 133 -7.29 -0.58 9.71
C LYS A 133 -6.51 -1.52 10.64
N GLN A 134 -6.53 -2.82 10.35
CA GLN A 134 -5.77 -3.82 11.12
C GLN A 134 -4.26 -3.65 10.98
N ILE A 135 -3.76 -3.27 9.80
CA ILE A 135 -2.35 -2.97 9.60
C ILE A 135 -1.97 -1.68 10.33
N LEU A 136 -2.78 -0.62 10.22
CA LEU A 136 -2.56 0.64 10.94
C LEU A 136 -2.41 0.41 12.45
N SER A 137 -3.30 -0.39 13.06
CA SER A 137 -3.22 -0.74 14.48
C SER A 137 -1.96 -1.53 14.89
N LYS A 138 -1.17 -2.05 13.93
CA LYS A 138 0.08 -2.79 14.20
C LYS A 138 1.33 -1.91 14.05
N ILE A 139 1.25 -0.85 13.24
CA ILE A 139 2.42 -0.07 12.81
C ILE A 139 2.47 1.35 13.42
N LEU A 140 1.34 1.82 13.94
CA LEU A 140 1.18 3.01 14.77
C LEU A 140 1.19 2.59 16.24
#